data_AF-A0AAN9T5Y7-F1
#
_entry.id   AF-A0AAN9T5Y7-F1
#
_cell.length_a   1.000
_cell.length_b   1.000
_cell.length_c   1.000
_cell.angle_alpha   90.00
_cell.angle_beta   90.00
_cell.angle_gamma   90.00
#
_symmetry.space_group_name_H-M   'P 1'
#
loop_
_entity.id
_entity.type
_entity.pdbx_description
1 polymer ?
#
loop_
_entity_poly.entity_id
_entity_poly.type
_entity_poly.pdbx_seq_one_letter_code
_entity_poly.pdbx_strand_id
1 'polypeptide(L)'
;MSYFTSKGKATAWNAWMKYDEVTIAFQYISEPQDHLDADMIKILEKFTITLYDQTNNRDDINQARKDLFCSGGRPVTSIPPTAASLVEHMKRASYQEGQIWGQADTLVPICMPSPAQWEWVDDGTCWVPKWNDLPANIAVEEKVPEAFPKLYETVNTLCKAKYISTYKPNQDCLENLLGILRTKGDLYDSPSPLVTLYRLRDIILSSNVGKVPQNSHTLEDDEMFFLGLLLQQVKVPTPEVAPTEDELLFISEEDLENLMLEEIEVDDRSADLSNNLGLTEMEQDGLRYLAGYILFKNKDLAKEKKLGCYTYKNHNLLPNWMQHLSYGGLMEASESFFKEIKEMEKLFLIQMGPLYLKGPNINSRISGYVIENMSGSDSILIRSFIRRRLFMRIKFLTCKSKLFETKKELKANLQEEKKLSKLAL
;
A
#
# COMPACT_ATOMS: atom_id res chain seq x y z
N MET A 1 -11.42 0.64 14.70
CA MET A 1 -10.52 0.46 15.86
C MET A 1 -10.37 1.79 16.57
N SER A 2 -10.83 1.89 17.81
CA SER A 2 -10.66 3.07 18.66
C SER A 2 -9.32 2.93 19.37
N TYR A 3 -8.46 3.96 19.36
CA TYR A 3 -7.14 3.92 19.98
C TYR A 3 -6.80 5.25 20.64
N PHE A 4 -5.92 5.23 21.64
CA PHE A 4 -5.41 6.45 22.26
C PHE A 4 -4.32 7.07 21.40
N THR A 5 -4.63 8.18 20.73
CA THR A 5 -3.70 8.92 19.88
C THR A 5 -2.42 9.28 20.66
N SER A 6 -1.25 9.06 20.05
CA SER A 6 0.09 9.32 20.62
C SER A 6 0.47 8.52 21.88
N LYS A 7 -0.30 7.48 22.24
CA LYS A 7 0.00 6.58 23.35
C LYS A 7 0.31 5.18 22.82
N GLY A 8 1.53 4.72 23.09
CA GLY A 8 2.00 3.39 22.70
C GLY A 8 1.96 2.40 23.86
N LYS A 9 2.26 1.13 23.55
CA LYS A 9 2.32 0.03 24.53
C LYS A 9 3.26 0.34 25.70
N ALA A 10 4.45 0.90 25.43
CA ALA A 10 5.41 1.27 26.47
C ALA A 10 4.87 2.35 27.42
N THR A 11 4.13 3.34 26.90
CA THR A 11 3.50 4.39 27.73
C THR A 11 2.38 3.80 28.59
N ALA A 12 1.57 2.92 28.02
CA ALA A 12 0.52 2.22 28.74
C ALA A 12 1.08 1.31 29.84
N TRP A 13 2.14 0.57 29.55
CA TRP A 13 2.86 -0.25 30.52
C TRP A 13 3.40 0.59 31.69
N ASN A 14 4.08 1.71 31.39
CA ASN A 14 4.59 2.60 32.43
C ASN A 14 3.48 3.24 33.29
N ALA A 15 2.31 3.50 32.69
CA ALA A 15 1.15 3.99 33.44
C ALA A 15 0.56 2.89 34.34
N TRP A 16 0.50 1.65 33.84
CA TRP A 16 0.02 0.49 34.60
C TRP A 16 0.94 0.21 35.79
N MET A 17 2.26 0.22 35.61
CA MET A 17 3.21 0.05 36.71
C MET A 17 3.12 1.14 37.80
N LYS A 18 2.53 2.30 37.49
CA LYS A 18 2.30 3.39 38.46
C LYS A 18 0.91 3.36 39.10
N TYR A 19 -0.03 2.66 38.49
CA TYR A 19 -1.41 2.54 38.94
C TYR A 19 -1.86 1.09 38.71
N ASP A 20 -1.35 0.20 39.54
CA ASP A 20 -1.54 -1.25 39.48
C ASP A 20 -2.97 -1.68 39.83
N GLU A 21 -3.71 -0.84 40.57
CA GLU A 21 -5.15 -1.00 40.81
C GLU A 21 -5.95 -1.17 39.51
N VAL A 22 -5.47 -0.65 38.35
CA VAL A 22 -6.13 -0.88 37.05
C VAL A 22 -6.20 -2.35 36.65
N THR A 23 -5.35 -3.21 37.22
CA THR A 23 -5.32 -4.65 36.92
C THR A 23 -6.68 -5.29 37.13
N ILE A 24 -7.40 -4.91 38.19
CA ILE A 24 -8.72 -5.47 38.49
C ILE A 24 -9.74 -5.08 37.41
N ALA A 25 -9.65 -3.86 36.90
CA ALA A 25 -10.52 -3.40 35.83
C ALA A 25 -10.17 -4.05 34.49
N PHE A 26 -8.89 -4.30 34.21
CA PHE A 26 -8.47 -5.06 33.01
C PHE A 26 -8.92 -6.51 33.05
N GLN A 27 -8.82 -7.18 34.20
CA GLN A 27 -9.36 -8.53 34.38
C GLN A 27 -10.88 -8.53 34.18
N TYR A 28 -11.59 -7.57 34.79
CA TYR A 28 -13.04 -7.44 34.65
C TYR A 28 -13.50 -7.29 33.20
N ILE A 29 -12.88 -6.41 32.40
CA ILE A 29 -13.26 -6.19 31.00
C ILE A 29 -12.80 -7.30 30.05
N SER A 30 -11.86 -8.16 30.48
CA SER A 30 -11.40 -9.33 29.71
C SER A 30 -12.37 -10.51 29.78
N GLU A 31 -13.33 -10.46 30.70
CA GLU A 31 -14.40 -11.45 30.82
C GLU A 31 -15.72 -10.92 30.19
N PRO A 32 -16.64 -11.81 29.79
CA PRO A 32 -17.95 -11.40 29.27
C PRO A 32 -18.77 -10.65 30.32
N GLN A 33 -18.98 -9.36 30.10
CA GLN A 33 -19.85 -8.52 30.95
C GLN A 33 -21.11 -8.12 30.19
N ASP A 34 -22.24 -7.96 30.88
CA ASP A 34 -23.46 -7.40 30.27
C ASP A 34 -23.42 -5.85 30.20
N HIS A 35 -22.73 -5.23 31.15
CA HIS A 35 -22.56 -3.78 31.26
C HIS A 35 -21.26 -3.44 32.01
N LEU A 36 -20.78 -2.22 31.81
CA LEU A 36 -19.63 -1.71 32.55
C LEU A 36 -20.05 -1.17 33.92
N ASP A 37 -19.45 -1.73 34.97
CA ASP A 37 -19.63 -1.25 36.33
C ASP A 37 -19.02 0.16 36.51
N ALA A 38 -19.73 1.01 37.25
CA ALA A 38 -19.38 2.41 37.46
C ALA A 38 -18.04 2.56 38.22
N ASP A 39 -17.72 1.63 39.12
CA ASP A 39 -16.45 1.67 39.84
C ASP A 39 -15.27 1.23 38.96
N MET A 40 -15.49 0.27 38.05
CA MET A 40 -14.50 -0.08 37.02
C MET A 40 -14.24 1.06 36.03
N ILE A 41 -15.29 1.81 35.66
CA ILE A 41 -15.16 3.01 34.81
C ILE A 41 -14.26 4.06 35.49
N LYS A 42 -14.43 4.33 36.79
CA LYS A 42 -13.58 5.29 37.53
C LYS A 42 -12.12 4.85 37.55
N ILE A 43 -11.86 3.56 37.75
CA ILE A 43 -10.50 3.00 37.76
C ILE A 43 -9.86 3.16 36.38
N LEU A 44 -10.58 2.83 35.30
CA LEU A 44 -10.10 2.99 33.92
C LEU A 44 -9.94 4.48 33.54
N GLU A 45 -10.76 5.37 34.10
CA GLU A 45 -10.65 6.81 33.94
C GLU A 45 -9.37 7.33 34.59
N LYS A 46 -9.08 6.93 35.83
CA LYS A 46 -7.84 7.27 36.54
C LYS A 46 -6.60 6.75 35.83
N PHE A 47 -6.67 5.53 35.30
CA PHE A 47 -5.61 4.98 34.45
C PHE A 47 -5.40 5.85 33.20
N THR A 48 -6.48 6.28 32.54
CA THR A 48 -6.41 7.14 31.35
C THR A 48 -5.80 8.50 31.68
N ILE A 49 -6.10 9.09 32.84
CA ILE A 49 -5.44 10.32 33.31
C ILE A 49 -3.93 10.09 33.45
N THR A 50 -3.54 9.01 34.14
CA THR A 50 -2.13 8.62 34.36
C THR A 50 -1.38 8.34 33.05
N LEU A 51 -2.07 7.78 32.05
CA LEU A 51 -1.55 7.53 30.70
C LEU A 51 -1.16 8.83 29.97
N TYR A 52 -1.92 9.90 30.18
CA TYR A 52 -1.68 11.19 29.53
C TYR A 52 -0.79 12.12 30.35
N ASP A 53 -0.88 12.05 31.67
CA ASP A 53 -0.06 12.83 32.59
C ASP A 53 0.15 12.08 33.92
N GLN A 54 1.35 11.54 34.07
CA GLN A 54 1.75 10.77 35.25
C GLN A 54 1.96 11.64 36.50
N THR A 55 1.95 12.97 36.35
CA THR A 55 2.08 13.92 37.48
C THR A 55 0.73 14.42 37.97
N ASN A 56 -0.36 14.03 37.30
CA ASN A 56 -1.69 14.53 37.57
C ASN A 56 -2.41 13.67 38.62
N ASN A 57 -2.75 14.29 39.75
CA ASN A 57 -3.47 13.62 40.85
C ASN A 57 -5.00 13.77 40.76
N ARG A 58 -5.56 14.30 39.67
CA ARG A 58 -7.01 14.43 39.49
C ARG A 58 -7.67 13.07 39.30
N ASP A 59 -8.91 12.94 39.77
CA ASP A 59 -9.75 11.74 39.58
C ASP A 59 -10.78 11.92 38.47
N ASP A 60 -11.00 13.15 38.01
CA ASP A 60 -11.92 13.50 36.92
C ASP A 60 -11.14 13.84 35.65
N ILE A 61 -11.43 13.13 34.55
CA ILE A 61 -10.70 13.27 33.29
C ILE A 61 -10.96 14.60 32.60
N ASN A 62 -12.13 15.20 32.78
CA ASN A 62 -12.44 16.49 32.17
C ASN A 62 -11.68 17.62 32.87
N GLN A 63 -11.50 17.54 34.19
CA GLN A 63 -10.66 18.44 34.96
C GLN A 63 -9.19 18.24 34.62
N ALA A 64 -8.71 16.99 34.54
CA ALA A 64 -7.35 16.69 34.09
C ALA A 64 -7.09 17.21 32.67
N ARG A 65 -8.06 17.02 31.75
CA ARG A 65 -8.03 17.53 30.38
C ARG A 65 -8.00 19.06 30.36
N LYS A 66 -8.77 19.74 31.21
CA LYS A 66 -8.77 21.20 31.35
C LYS A 66 -7.42 21.71 31.85
N ASP A 67 -6.87 21.10 32.90
CA ASP A 67 -5.58 21.48 33.47
C ASP A 67 -4.46 21.30 32.43
N LEU A 68 -4.46 20.19 31.69
CA LEU A 68 -3.51 19.91 30.60
C LEU A 68 -3.65 20.87 29.41
N PHE A 69 -4.87 21.28 29.09
CA PHE A 69 -5.13 22.27 28.05
C PHE A 69 -4.60 23.65 28.45
N CYS A 70 -4.78 24.06 29.70
CA CYS A 70 -4.38 25.37 30.21
C CYS A 70 -2.88 25.49 30.51
N SER A 71 -2.20 24.39 30.86
CA SER A 71 -0.85 24.44 31.49
C SER A 71 0.35 24.42 30.54
N GLY A 72 0.20 24.37 29.21
CA GLY A 72 1.40 24.32 28.36
C GLY A 72 1.24 24.28 26.85
N GLY A 73 0.11 24.75 26.28
CA GLY A 73 -0.06 24.76 24.82
C GLY A 73 0.04 23.38 24.17
N ARG A 74 -0.26 22.32 24.92
CA ARG A 74 -0.21 20.94 24.43
C ARG A 74 -1.20 20.77 23.27
N PRO A 75 -0.81 20.12 22.16
CA PRO A 75 -1.74 19.88 21.05
C PRO A 75 -2.92 19.00 21.52
N VAL A 76 -4.10 19.21 20.94
CA VAL A 76 -5.35 18.49 21.30
C VAL A 76 -5.21 16.97 21.17
N THR A 77 -4.28 16.50 20.34
CA THR A 77 -3.94 15.07 20.18
C THR A 77 -3.17 14.47 21.35
N SER A 78 -2.64 15.30 22.26
CA SER A 78 -1.79 14.90 23.41
C SER A 78 -2.48 15.10 24.77
N ILE A 79 -3.80 15.28 24.78
CA ILE A 79 -4.63 15.41 25.98
C ILE A 79 -5.65 14.26 26.05
N PRO A 80 -6.01 13.78 27.25
CA PRO A 80 -6.86 12.60 27.42
C PRO A 80 -8.26 12.86 26.86
N PRO A 81 -9.00 11.85 26.34
CA PRO A 81 -10.34 12.04 25.77
C PRO A 81 -11.33 12.66 26.77
N THR A 82 -12.49 13.12 26.30
CA THR A 82 -13.58 13.53 27.19
C THR A 82 -14.16 12.31 27.91
N ALA A 83 -14.75 12.51 29.09
CA ALA A 83 -15.38 11.41 29.85
C ALA A 83 -16.40 10.64 28.99
N ALA A 84 -17.26 11.35 28.25
CA ALA A 84 -18.23 10.73 27.35
C ALA A 84 -17.55 9.87 26.27
N SER A 85 -16.51 10.37 25.61
CA SER A 85 -15.79 9.62 24.57
C SER A 85 -15.05 8.41 25.16
N LEU A 86 -14.56 8.53 26.40
CA LEU A 86 -13.87 7.45 27.10
C LEU A 86 -14.82 6.31 27.46
N VAL A 87 -16.01 6.60 27.97
CA VAL A 87 -17.02 5.56 28.30
C VAL A 87 -17.37 4.73 27.07
N GLU A 88 -17.60 5.40 25.93
CA GLU A 88 -17.87 4.74 24.66
C GLU A 88 -16.69 3.87 24.19
N HIS A 89 -15.45 4.35 24.42
CA HIS A 89 -14.25 3.57 24.15
C HIS A 89 -14.16 2.32 25.04
N MET A 90 -14.44 2.45 26.34
CA MET A 90 -14.41 1.33 27.29
C MET A 90 -15.45 0.27 26.94
N LYS A 91 -16.67 0.67 26.56
CA LYS A 91 -17.73 -0.26 26.13
C LYS A 91 -17.26 -1.08 24.92
N ARG A 92 -16.72 -0.42 23.89
CA ARG A 92 -16.19 -1.11 22.71
C ARG A 92 -15.02 -2.04 23.04
N ALA A 93 -14.11 -1.60 23.91
CA ALA A 93 -12.99 -2.43 24.35
C ALA A 93 -13.49 -3.68 25.07
N SER A 94 -14.49 -3.55 25.95
CA SER A 94 -15.10 -4.68 26.67
C SER A 94 -15.81 -5.66 25.75
N TYR A 95 -16.45 -5.16 24.68
CA TYR A 95 -17.02 -6.02 23.65
C TYR A 95 -15.94 -6.81 22.90
N GLN A 96 -14.85 -6.15 22.49
CA GLN A 96 -13.77 -6.81 21.76
C GLN A 96 -13.02 -7.84 22.63
N GLU A 97 -12.61 -7.43 23.83
CA GLU A 97 -11.80 -8.25 24.73
C GLU A 97 -12.65 -9.29 25.45
N GLY A 98 -13.75 -8.90 26.11
CA GLY A 98 -14.56 -9.82 26.91
C GLY A 98 -15.52 -10.68 26.08
N GLN A 99 -16.25 -10.08 25.15
CA GLN A 99 -17.30 -10.80 24.41
C GLN A 99 -16.76 -11.62 23.22
N ILE A 100 -15.75 -11.10 22.50
CA ILE A 100 -15.18 -11.81 21.35
C ILE A 100 -13.97 -12.66 21.76
N TRP A 101 -12.94 -12.05 22.36
CA TRP A 101 -11.68 -12.75 22.62
C TRP A 101 -11.71 -13.61 23.88
N GLY A 102 -12.32 -13.15 24.96
CA GLY A 102 -12.46 -13.88 26.23
C GLY A 102 -13.28 -15.16 26.12
N GLN A 103 -14.03 -15.31 25.02
CA GLN A 103 -14.82 -16.51 24.71
C GLN A 103 -14.22 -17.36 23.59
N ALA A 104 -13.08 -16.97 23.01
CA ALA A 104 -12.50 -17.64 21.84
C ALA A 104 -12.14 -19.11 22.09
N ASP A 105 -11.81 -19.48 23.33
CA ASP A 105 -11.47 -20.85 23.73
C ASP A 105 -12.69 -21.69 24.19
N THR A 106 -13.90 -21.13 24.14
CA THR A 106 -15.11 -21.82 24.60
C THR A 106 -15.72 -22.67 23.49
N LEU A 107 -15.85 -23.99 23.73
CA LEU A 107 -16.35 -24.97 22.75
C LEU A 107 -17.85 -24.88 22.44
N VAL A 108 -18.60 -24.03 23.15
CA VAL A 108 -20.05 -23.85 22.97
C VAL A 108 -20.30 -22.52 22.25
N PRO A 109 -21.02 -22.50 21.12
CA PRO A 109 -21.37 -21.25 20.47
C PRO A 109 -22.39 -20.50 21.33
N ILE A 110 -21.90 -19.54 22.10
CA ILE A 110 -22.73 -18.58 22.84
C ILE A 110 -23.29 -17.57 21.83
N CYS A 111 -24.56 -17.20 22.00
CA CYS A 111 -25.19 -16.15 21.21
C CYS A 111 -24.49 -14.82 21.51
N MET A 112 -23.63 -14.35 20.59
CA MET A 112 -22.93 -13.08 20.77
C MET A 112 -23.95 -11.93 20.88
N PRO A 113 -23.81 -11.03 21.87
CA PRO A 113 -24.67 -9.87 21.98
C PRO A 113 -24.49 -8.98 20.75
N SER A 114 -25.56 -8.28 20.36
CA SER A 114 -25.52 -7.42 19.17
C SER A 114 -24.49 -6.30 19.36
N PRO A 115 -23.63 -6.01 18.36
CA PRO A 115 -22.72 -4.86 18.42
C PRO A 115 -23.43 -3.53 18.73
N ALA A 116 -24.71 -3.41 18.38
CA ALA A 116 -25.55 -2.25 18.68
C ALA A 116 -25.67 -1.96 20.18
N GLN A 117 -25.56 -2.99 21.04
CA GLN A 117 -25.60 -2.85 22.50
C GLN A 117 -24.26 -2.37 23.07
N TRP A 118 -23.21 -2.32 22.24
CA TRP A 118 -21.84 -1.99 22.60
C TRP A 118 -21.31 -0.79 21.81
N GLU A 119 -22.19 0.15 21.51
CA GLU A 119 -21.88 1.43 20.89
C GLU A 119 -21.26 1.31 19.48
N TRP A 120 -21.78 0.36 18.72
CA TRP A 120 -21.65 0.28 17.28
C TRP A 120 -22.97 0.67 16.60
N VAL A 121 -22.90 1.34 15.47
CA VAL A 121 -24.07 1.67 14.64
C VAL A 121 -23.91 0.95 13.31
N ASP A 122 -24.98 0.35 12.82
CA ASP A 122 -25.03 -0.22 11.47
C ASP A 122 -25.33 0.92 10.48
N ASP A 123 -24.39 1.20 9.58
CA ASP A 123 -24.56 2.21 8.53
C ASP A 123 -25.25 1.67 7.27
N GLY A 124 -25.70 0.41 7.29
CA GLY A 124 -26.31 -0.31 6.17
C GLY A 124 -25.31 -1.05 5.28
N THR A 125 -24.01 -0.83 5.48
CA THR A 125 -22.93 -1.54 4.78
C THR A 125 -21.92 -2.18 5.73
N CYS A 126 -21.69 -1.57 6.90
CA CYS A 126 -20.80 -2.07 7.94
C CYS A 126 -21.13 -1.50 9.32
N TRP A 127 -20.61 -2.17 10.37
CA TRP A 127 -20.67 -1.66 11.73
C TRP A 127 -19.60 -0.58 11.95
N VAL A 128 -20.04 0.63 12.29
CA VAL A 128 -19.16 1.77 12.59
C VAL A 128 -19.21 2.15 14.07
N PRO A 129 -18.10 2.61 14.67
CA PRO A 129 -18.09 3.03 16.08
C PRO A 129 -18.97 4.26 16.30
N LYS A 130 -19.80 4.23 17.34
CA LYS A 130 -20.50 5.42 17.85
C LYS A 130 -19.53 6.25 18.69
N TRP A 131 -19.28 7.50 18.30
CA TRP A 131 -18.23 8.30 18.94
C TRP A 131 -18.70 9.09 20.17
N ASN A 132 -19.96 9.54 20.19
CA ASN A 132 -20.63 10.15 21.33
C ASN A 132 -22.15 10.30 21.07
N ASP A 133 -22.93 10.55 22.13
CA ASP A 133 -24.35 10.93 22.09
C ASP A 133 -24.56 12.44 21.89
N LEU A 134 -23.53 13.18 21.50
CA LEU A 134 -23.72 14.60 21.22
C LEU A 134 -24.52 14.72 19.91
N PRO A 135 -25.61 15.50 19.88
CA PRO A 135 -26.41 15.62 18.68
C PRO A 135 -25.52 16.09 17.52
N ALA A 136 -25.49 15.29 16.44
CA ALA A 136 -24.73 15.55 15.22
C ALA A 136 -25.11 16.88 14.52
N ASN A 137 -26.17 17.52 14.99
CA ASN A 137 -26.60 18.86 14.62
C ASN A 137 -26.95 19.65 15.89
N ILE A 138 -25.97 20.29 16.52
CA ILE A 138 -26.26 21.67 16.94
C ILE A 138 -26.21 22.45 15.63
N ALA A 139 -27.40 22.79 15.13
CA ALA A 139 -27.62 23.62 13.96
C ALA A 139 -26.54 24.71 13.84
N VAL A 140 -25.62 24.51 12.90
CA VAL A 140 -24.60 25.51 12.53
C VAL A 140 -25.27 26.72 11.88
N GLU A 141 -26.51 26.60 11.42
CA GLU A 141 -27.22 27.72 10.79
C GLU A 141 -27.82 28.73 11.79
N GLU A 142 -28.00 28.38 13.08
CA GLU A 142 -28.62 29.30 14.05
C GLU A 142 -27.67 29.82 15.16
N LYS A 143 -26.45 29.27 15.30
CA LYS A 143 -25.51 29.64 16.40
C LYS A 143 -24.13 30.16 16.00
N VAL A 144 -23.79 30.19 14.70
CA VAL A 144 -22.52 30.79 14.22
C VAL A 144 -22.36 32.27 14.64
N PRO A 145 -23.42 33.11 14.69
CA PRO A 145 -23.28 34.50 15.15
C PRO A 145 -22.83 34.62 16.61
N GLU A 146 -23.16 33.65 17.47
CA GLU A 146 -22.79 33.69 18.90
C GLU A 146 -21.46 32.99 19.23
N ALA A 147 -21.03 32.04 18.40
CA ALA A 147 -19.84 31.24 18.65
C ALA A 147 -18.54 32.06 18.52
N PHE A 148 -18.45 32.93 17.52
CA PHE A 148 -17.27 33.79 17.31
C PHE A 148 -17.05 34.82 18.41
N PRO A 149 -18.08 35.56 18.88
CA PRO A 149 -17.95 36.43 20.05
C PRO A 149 -17.48 35.69 21.30
N LYS A 150 -18.06 34.51 21.59
CA LYS A 150 -17.66 33.68 22.75
C LYS A 150 -16.23 33.16 22.61
N LEU A 151 -15.81 32.78 21.40
CA LEU A 151 -14.42 32.41 21.10
C LEU A 151 -13.48 33.59 21.29
N TYR A 152 -13.85 34.78 20.82
CA TYR A 152 -13.09 36.02 21.00
C TYR A 152 -12.92 36.38 22.46
N GLU A 153 -13.99 36.38 23.25
CA GLU A 153 -13.92 36.62 24.70
C GLU A 153 -13.00 35.62 25.40
N THR A 154 -13.10 34.34 25.05
CA THR A 154 -12.26 33.28 25.62
C THR A 154 -10.78 33.48 25.29
N VAL A 155 -10.44 33.73 24.02
CA VAL A 155 -9.06 33.92 23.58
C VAL A 155 -8.48 35.25 24.06
N ASN A 156 -9.30 36.31 24.14
CA ASN A 156 -8.88 37.58 24.73
C ASN A 156 -8.60 37.44 26.23
N THR A 157 -9.43 36.68 26.96
CA THR A 157 -9.24 36.46 28.39
C THR A 157 -8.03 35.57 28.68
N LEU A 158 -7.84 34.50 27.91
CA LEU A 158 -6.74 33.54 28.11
C LEU A 158 -5.39 34.04 27.55
N CYS A 159 -5.41 34.65 26.37
CA CYS A 159 -4.20 34.95 25.60
C CYS A 159 -3.99 36.46 25.35
N LYS A 160 -4.88 37.34 25.83
CA LYS A 160 -4.85 38.80 25.61
C LYS A 160 -4.77 39.18 24.12
N ALA A 161 -5.37 38.38 23.26
CA ALA A 161 -5.35 38.61 21.81
C ALA A 161 -6.28 39.78 21.43
N LYS A 162 -5.75 40.73 20.64
CA LYS A 162 -6.47 41.94 20.19
C LYS A 162 -7.53 41.66 19.12
N TYR A 163 -7.36 40.59 18.35
CA TYR A 163 -8.28 40.16 17.28
C TYR A 163 -8.10 38.66 16.99
N ILE A 164 -9.12 38.05 16.38
CA ILE A 164 -9.06 36.68 15.85
C ILE A 164 -9.23 36.75 14.34
N SER A 165 -8.44 35.95 13.61
CA SER A 165 -8.59 35.79 12.16
C SER A 165 -9.77 34.87 11.86
N THR A 166 -10.85 35.40 11.29
CA THR A 166 -12.03 34.64 10.85
C THR A 166 -11.77 33.75 9.63
N TYR A 167 -10.68 34.00 8.90
CA TYR A 167 -10.24 33.18 7.76
C TYR A 167 -9.67 31.80 8.16
N LYS A 168 -9.15 31.65 9.39
CA LYS A 168 -8.50 30.40 9.82
C LYS A 168 -9.45 29.30 10.33
N PRO A 169 -10.54 29.61 11.04
CA PRO A 169 -11.51 28.61 11.50
C PRO A 169 -12.53 28.27 10.40
N ASN A 170 -12.04 27.91 9.22
CA ASN A 170 -12.83 27.34 8.13
C ASN A 170 -12.26 25.97 7.73
N GLN A 171 -13.03 25.22 6.95
CA GLN A 171 -12.61 23.90 6.47
C GLN A 171 -11.75 23.96 5.20
N ASP A 172 -11.52 25.14 4.62
CA ASP A 172 -10.78 25.33 3.37
C ASP A 172 -9.37 24.72 3.42
N CYS A 173 -8.71 24.80 4.59
CA CYS A 173 -7.39 24.20 4.77
C CYS A 173 -7.43 22.67 4.62
N LEU A 174 -8.51 22.03 5.06
CA LEU A 174 -8.72 20.59 4.90
C LEU A 174 -9.08 20.24 3.46
N GLU A 175 -9.96 21.02 2.81
CA GLU A 175 -10.31 20.83 1.40
C GLU A 175 -9.10 20.95 0.48
N ASN A 176 -8.23 21.93 0.75
CA ASN A 176 -6.98 22.10 0.02
C ASN A 176 -6.05 20.89 0.21
N LEU A 177 -5.93 20.36 1.44
CA LEU A 177 -5.17 19.12 1.70
C LEU A 177 -5.74 17.93 0.92
N LEU A 178 -7.07 17.78 0.91
CA LEU A 178 -7.74 16.74 0.13
C LEU A 178 -7.51 16.92 -1.38
N GLY A 179 -7.49 18.17 -1.88
CA GLY A 179 -7.11 18.49 -3.25
C GLY A 179 -5.71 18.00 -3.59
N ILE A 180 -4.72 18.33 -2.74
CA ILE A 180 -3.33 17.87 -2.91
C ILE A 180 -3.24 16.34 -2.92
N LEU A 181 -3.97 15.66 -2.03
CA LEU A 181 -4.01 14.20 -1.99
C LEU A 181 -4.57 13.57 -3.27
N ARG A 182 -5.55 14.21 -3.92
CA ARG A 182 -6.08 13.77 -5.21
C ARG A 182 -5.07 13.99 -6.34
N THR A 183 -4.56 15.22 -6.48
CA THR A 183 -3.63 15.61 -7.54
C THR A 183 -2.33 14.80 -7.54
N LYS A 184 -1.86 14.37 -6.36
CA LYS A 184 -0.65 13.54 -6.24
C LYS A 184 -0.79 12.15 -6.90
N GLY A 185 -2.02 11.75 -7.22
CA GLY A 185 -2.32 10.53 -7.97
C GLY A 185 -2.34 10.68 -9.48
N ASP A 186 -2.15 11.89 -10.01
CA ASP A 186 -2.40 12.24 -11.41
C ASP A 186 -3.80 11.74 -11.83
N LEU A 187 -3.90 10.77 -12.76
CA LEU A 187 -5.17 10.19 -13.19
C LEU A 187 -5.89 9.35 -12.10
N TYR A 188 -5.22 9.03 -11.00
CA TYR A 188 -5.78 8.29 -9.86
C TYR A 188 -6.33 9.21 -8.76
N ASP A 189 -7.40 9.94 -9.10
CA ASP A 189 -8.06 10.93 -8.23
C ASP A 189 -8.83 10.35 -7.03
N SER A 190 -9.24 9.08 -7.09
CA SER A 190 -10.01 8.40 -6.02
C SER A 190 -9.20 7.26 -5.42
N PRO A 191 -8.17 7.56 -4.61
CA PRO A 191 -7.32 6.55 -4.00
C PRO A 191 -8.06 5.67 -2.99
N SER A 192 -7.63 4.41 -2.86
CA SER A 192 -8.02 3.55 -1.75
C SER A 192 -7.48 4.12 -0.42
N PRO A 193 -8.07 3.76 0.75
CA PRO A 193 -7.61 4.26 2.04
C PRO A 193 -6.11 4.07 2.28
N LEU A 194 -5.55 2.93 1.85
CA LEU A 194 -4.13 2.63 1.96
C LEU A 194 -3.27 3.56 1.09
N VAL A 195 -3.68 3.82 -0.15
CA VAL A 195 -2.96 4.74 -1.05
C VAL A 195 -3.05 6.18 -0.52
N THR A 196 -4.20 6.58 0.02
CA THR A 196 -4.37 7.88 0.69
C THR A 196 -3.39 8.03 1.86
N LEU A 197 -3.22 6.99 2.68
CA LEU A 197 -2.24 6.98 3.76
C LEU A 197 -0.80 7.12 3.26
N TYR A 198 -0.43 6.43 2.17
CA TYR A 198 0.89 6.59 1.59
C TYR A 198 1.13 7.98 1.01
N ARG A 199 0.15 8.56 0.30
CA ARG A 199 0.24 9.93 -0.21
C ARG A 199 0.36 10.95 0.92
N LEU A 200 -0.42 10.77 2.00
CA LEU A 200 -0.36 11.61 3.18
C LEU A 200 1.00 11.50 3.88
N ARG A 201 1.51 10.27 4.05
CA ARG A 201 2.85 10.02 4.58
C ARG A 201 3.89 10.76 3.75
N ASP A 202 3.82 10.66 2.43
CA ASP A 202 4.76 11.31 1.54
C ASP A 202 4.67 12.85 1.63
N ILE A 203 3.47 13.43 1.72
CA ILE A 203 3.29 14.89 1.96
C ILE A 203 3.92 15.32 3.30
N ILE A 204 3.73 14.52 4.35
CA ILE A 204 4.28 14.82 5.67
C ILE A 204 5.80 14.74 5.64
N LEU A 205 6.36 13.69 5.02
CA LEU A 205 7.81 13.47 4.95
C LEU A 205 8.50 14.49 4.04
N SER A 206 7.91 14.80 2.87
CA SER A 206 8.46 15.77 1.93
C SER A 206 8.49 17.18 2.51
N SER A 207 7.54 17.51 3.38
CA SER A 207 7.43 18.84 4.01
C SER A 207 8.22 18.96 5.31
N ASN A 208 8.65 17.84 5.89
CA ASN A 208 9.34 17.77 7.18
C ASN A 208 10.66 16.99 7.10
N VAL A 209 11.41 17.16 6.01
CA VAL A 209 12.77 16.61 5.88
C VAL A 209 13.60 17.10 7.07
N GLY A 210 13.94 16.19 7.99
CA GLY A 210 14.69 16.48 9.21
C GLY A 210 13.90 16.62 10.52
N LYS A 211 12.56 16.48 10.53
CA LYS A 211 11.74 16.41 11.77
C LYS A 211 11.15 15.03 12.02
N VAL A 212 11.81 13.97 11.58
CA VAL A 212 11.49 12.63 12.08
C VAL A 212 12.02 12.58 13.51
N PRO A 213 11.17 12.37 14.54
CA PRO A 213 11.66 12.19 15.90
C PRO A 213 12.61 11.00 15.90
N GLN A 214 13.84 11.21 16.38
CA GLN A 214 14.86 10.16 16.52
C GLN A 214 14.42 9.05 17.50
N ASN A 215 13.38 9.30 18.29
CA ASN A 215 12.87 8.36 19.25
C ASN A 215 11.79 7.49 18.59
N SER A 216 12.16 6.29 18.16
CA SER A 216 11.21 5.21 17.95
C SER A 216 10.44 4.97 19.26
N HIS A 217 9.12 5.06 19.23
CA HIS A 217 8.26 4.67 20.37
C HIS A 217 7.98 3.16 20.40
N THR A 218 8.58 2.43 19.48
CA THR A 218 8.66 0.97 19.48
C THR A 218 10.03 0.62 20.05
N LEU A 219 10.08 -0.20 21.11
CA LEU A 219 11.31 -0.90 21.45
C LEU A 219 11.77 -1.65 20.18
N GLU A 220 13.07 -1.69 19.93
CA GLU A 220 13.62 -2.71 19.04
C GLU A 220 13.25 -4.04 19.69
N ASP A 221 12.18 -4.64 19.19
CA ASP A 221 11.74 -5.95 19.63
C ASP A 221 12.74 -6.93 19.01
N ASP A 222 13.54 -7.58 19.85
CA ASP A 222 14.38 -8.72 19.45
C ASP A 222 13.50 -9.94 19.06
N GLU A 223 12.18 -9.82 19.15
CA GLU A 223 11.23 -10.77 18.59
C GLU A 223 11.26 -10.74 17.07
N MET A 224 12.12 -11.60 16.51
CA MET A 224 12.01 -12.06 15.14
C MET A 224 10.56 -12.46 14.85
N PHE A 225 9.89 -11.69 13.99
CA PHE A 225 8.58 -12.04 13.44
C PHE A 225 8.56 -13.53 13.05
N PHE A 226 7.44 -14.22 13.28
CA PHE A 226 7.26 -15.62 12.90
C PHE A 226 7.64 -15.90 11.43
N LEU A 227 7.43 -14.92 10.54
CA LEU A 227 7.89 -14.95 9.14
C LEU A 227 9.43 -14.91 9.01
N GLY A 228 10.12 -14.12 9.84
CA GLY A 228 11.58 -14.07 9.92
C GLY A 228 12.20 -15.36 10.43
N LEU A 229 11.59 -16.01 11.44
CA LEU A 229 11.98 -17.35 11.89
C LEU A 229 11.77 -18.40 10.79
N LEU A 230 10.64 -18.34 10.07
CA LEU A 230 10.37 -19.21 8.92
C LEU A 230 11.40 -19.01 7.79
N LEU A 231 11.73 -17.77 7.48
CA LEU A 231 12.71 -17.40 6.45
C LEU A 231 14.16 -17.71 6.85
N GLN A 232 14.48 -17.78 8.15
CA GLN A 232 15.78 -18.27 8.62
C GLN A 232 15.91 -19.79 8.54
N GLN A 233 14.83 -20.53 8.81
CA GLN A 233 14.81 -21.99 8.70
C GLN A 233 14.86 -22.46 7.24
N VAL A 234 14.33 -21.66 6.33
CA VAL A 234 14.56 -21.85 4.89
C VAL A 234 15.88 -21.20 4.54
N LYS A 235 16.95 -21.98 4.34
CA LYS A 235 18.16 -21.50 3.65
C LYS A 235 17.81 -21.15 2.20
N VAL A 236 17.11 -20.05 1.98
CA VAL A 236 17.02 -19.42 0.66
C VAL A 236 18.39 -18.78 0.45
N PRO A 237 19.16 -19.19 -0.57
CA PRO A 237 20.34 -18.44 -0.95
C PRO A 237 19.88 -17.04 -1.33
N THR A 238 20.18 -16.04 -0.51
CA THR A 238 20.11 -14.65 -0.93
C THR A 238 21.19 -14.47 -1.98
N PRO A 239 20.86 -14.18 -3.25
CA PRO A 239 21.87 -13.75 -4.18
C PRO A 239 22.47 -12.46 -3.63
N GLU A 240 23.77 -12.46 -3.37
CA GLU A 240 24.53 -11.23 -3.15
C GLU A 240 24.17 -10.26 -4.28
N VAL A 241 23.59 -9.13 -3.88
CA VAL A 241 23.32 -7.96 -4.71
C VAL A 241 22.80 -8.32 -6.11
N ALA A 242 21.50 -8.59 -6.21
CA ALA A 242 20.83 -8.38 -7.50
C ALA A 242 21.14 -6.92 -7.93
N PRO A 243 21.65 -6.70 -9.15
CA PRO A 243 21.96 -5.35 -9.60
C PRO A 243 20.69 -4.50 -9.47
N THR A 244 20.83 -3.34 -8.84
CA THR A 244 19.79 -2.30 -8.82
C THR A 244 19.26 -2.11 -10.24
N GLU A 245 17.94 -2.05 -10.39
CA GLU A 245 17.24 -1.88 -11.68
C GLU A 245 17.82 -0.72 -12.52
N ASP A 246 18.48 0.24 -11.87
CA ASP A 246 19.14 1.39 -12.45
C ASP A 246 20.33 1.09 -13.38
N GLU A 247 21.02 -0.06 -13.24
CA GLU A 247 22.15 -0.41 -14.15
C GLU A 247 21.70 -0.98 -15.51
N LEU A 248 20.41 -1.30 -15.69
CA LEU A 248 19.86 -1.90 -16.92
C LEU A 248 19.15 -0.89 -17.85
N LEU A 249 19.19 0.39 -17.53
CA LEU A 249 18.40 1.46 -18.17
C LEU A 249 19.11 2.23 -19.29
N PHE A 250 20.37 1.94 -19.62
CA PHE A 250 21.12 2.71 -20.64
C PHE A 250 21.53 1.88 -21.86
N ILE A 251 20.56 1.28 -22.56
CA ILE A 251 20.74 0.99 -23.99
C ILE A 251 19.77 1.92 -24.72
N SER A 252 20.32 2.91 -25.42
CA SER A 252 19.52 3.87 -26.17
C SER A 252 18.82 3.19 -27.35
N GLU A 253 17.73 3.77 -27.85
CA GLU A 253 17.01 3.20 -29.00
C GLU A 253 17.90 3.10 -30.25
N GLU A 254 18.98 3.87 -30.36
CA GLU A 254 19.96 3.86 -31.46
C GLU A 254 20.97 2.70 -31.36
N ASP A 255 21.30 2.22 -30.16
CA ASP A 255 22.28 1.14 -29.95
C ASP A 255 21.78 -0.24 -30.44
N LEU A 256 20.46 -0.38 -30.67
CA LEU A 256 19.83 -1.63 -31.10
C LEU A 256 20.15 -2.02 -32.55
N GLU A 257 20.54 -1.06 -33.39
CA GLU A 257 20.90 -1.31 -34.79
C GLU A 257 22.33 -1.84 -34.95
N ASN A 258 23.19 -1.63 -33.93
CA ASN A 258 24.61 -1.99 -33.95
C ASN A 258 24.99 -3.16 -33.04
N LEU A 259 24.02 -3.76 -32.34
CA LEU A 259 24.28 -4.85 -31.39
C LEU A 259 24.67 -6.17 -32.09
N MET A 260 25.98 -6.47 -32.06
CA MET A 260 26.49 -7.82 -32.28
C MET A 260 26.39 -8.61 -30.97
N LEU A 261 25.64 -9.70 -30.96
CA LEU A 261 25.47 -10.55 -29.77
C LEU A 261 26.24 -11.86 -29.94
N GLU A 262 27.00 -12.23 -28.92
CA GLU A 262 27.76 -13.47 -28.84
C GLU A 262 26.88 -14.67 -28.47
N GLU A 263 27.38 -15.86 -28.81
CA GLU A 263 26.70 -17.14 -28.66
C GLU A 263 26.55 -17.51 -27.18
N ILE A 264 25.32 -17.75 -26.73
CA ILE A 264 25.05 -18.37 -25.43
C ILE A 264 24.53 -19.78 -25.72
N GLU A 265 25.28 -20.81 -25.32
CA GLU A 265 24.79 -22.19 -25.30
C GLU A 265 23.63 -22.30 -24.30
N VAL A 266 22.42 -22.56 -24.81
CA VAL A 266 21.25 -22.82 -23.98
C VAL A 266 20.82 -24.26 -24.20
N ASP A 267 20.80 -25.01 -23.11
CA ASP A 267 20.37 -26.41 -23.05
C ASP A 267 18.96 -26.62 -23.63
N ASP A 268 18.87 -27.64 -24.46
CA ASP A 268 17.79 -27.93 -25.39
C ASP A 268 16.55 -28.42 -24.63
N ARG A 269 15.49 -27.59 -24.65
CA ARG A 269 14.13 -28.09 -24.51
C ARG A 269 13.36 -27.68 -25.74
N SER A 270 13.52 -28.49 -26.78
CA SER A 270 12.55 -28.65 -27.85
C SER A 270 11.14 -28.74 -27.27
N ALA A 271 10.39 -27.63 -27.33
CA ALA A 271 8.96 -27.62 -27.10
C ALA A 271 8.30 -27.24 -28.43
N ASP A 272 7.74 -28.28 -29.05
CA ASP A 272 6.86 -28.33 -30.20
C ASP A 272 6.11 -27.01 -30.47
N LEU A 273 6.68 -26.18 -31.36
CA LEU A 273 6.18 -24.83 -31.70
C LEU A 273 5.04 -24.85 -32.73
N SER A 274 4.44 -26.01 -33.01
CA SER A 274 3.66 -26.15 -34.25
C SER A 274 2.16 -25.86 -34.15
N ASN A 275 1.48 -25.86 -33.00
CA ASN A 275 -0.01 -25.71 -33.05
C ASN A 275 -0.74 -24.98 -31.92
N ASN A 276 -0.10 -24.53 -30.84
CA ASN A 276 -0.71 -23.59 -29.90
C ASN A 276 0.41 -22.76 -29.28
N LEU A 277 0.28 -21.43 -29.28
CA LEU A 277 1.27 -20.51 -28.72
C LEU A 277 1.56 -20.77 -27.22
N GLY A 278 0.75 -21.60 -26.55
CA GLY A 278 1.02 -22.15 -25.23
C GLY A 278 1.22 -21.11 -24.13
N LEU A 279 0.90 -19.84 -24.41
CA LEU A 279 1.18 -18.71 -23.52
C LEU A 279 0.34 -18.85 -22.25
N THR A 280 1.01 -18.73 -21.11
CA THR A 280 0.38 -18.57 -19.81
C THR A 280 -0.50 -17.31 -19.76
N GLU A 281 -1.45 -17.25 -18.83
CA GLU A 281 -2.31 -16.06 -18.67
C GLU A 281 -1.48 -14.78 -18.47
N MET A 282 -0.39 -14.85 -17.69
CA MET A 282 0.51 -13.73 -17.46
C MET A 282 1.25 -13.29 -18.73
N GLU A 283 1.69 -14.22 -19.57
CA GLU A 283 2.34 -13.88 -20.84
C GLU A 283 1.35 -13.26 -21.83
N GLN A 284 0.10 -13.70 -21.82
CA GLN A 284 -0.96 -13.08 -22.62
C GLN A 284 -1.23 -11.65 -22.16
N ASP A 285 -1.27 -11.39 -20.85
CA ASP A 285 -1.44 -10.05 -20.30
C ASP A 285 -0.23 -9.14 -20.60
N GLY A 286 0.99 -9.68 -20.52
CA GLY A 286 2.21 -8.97 -20.95
C GLY A 286 2.18 -8.61 -22.44
N LEU A 287 1.68 -9.51 -23.28
CA LEU A 287 1.52 -9.27 -24.72
C LEU A 287 0.42 -8.22 -25.00
N ARG A 288 -0.67 -8.20 -24.22
CA ARG A 288 -1.70 -7.13 -24.29
C ARG A 288 -1.11 -5.77 -23.94
N TYR A 289 -0.30 -5.70 -22.90
CA TYR A 289 0.38 -4.47 -22.52
C TYR A 289 1.33 -3.99 -23.62
N LEU A 290 2.09 -4.90 -24.25
CA LEU A 290 2.94 -4.57 -25.40
C LEU A 290 2.12 -4.04 -26.58
N ALA A 291 0.97 -4.66 -26.89
CA ALA A 291 0.05 -4.18 -27.93
C ALA A 291 -0.42 -2.75 -27.66
N GLY A 292 -0.82 -2.46 -26.41
CA GLY A 292 -1.19 -1.13 -25.96
C GLY A 292 -0.05 -0.10 -26.12
N TYR A 293 1.17 -0.49 -25.75
CA TYR A 293 2.36 0.35 -25.91
C TYR A 293 2.66 0.69 -27.38
N ILE A 294 2.51 -0.29 -28.30
CA ILE A 294 2.72 -0.08 -29.74
C ILE A 294 1.74 0.96 -30.29
N LEU A 295 0.48 0.87 -29.90
CA LEU A 295 -0.53 1.87 -30.27
C LEU A 295 -0.24 3.23 -29.63
N PHE A 296 0.19 3.25 -28.36
CA PHE A 296 0.55 4.48 -27.67
C PHE A 296 1.75 5.19 -28.31
N LYS A 297 2.69 4.46 -28.90
CA LYS A 297 3.80 5.06 -29.67
C LYS A 297 3.35 5.56 -31.05
N ASN A 298 2.32 4.97 -31.63
CA ASN A 298 1.78 5.29 -32.94
C ASN A 298 0.36 5.89 -32.84
N LYS A 299 0.16 6.89 -31.97
CA LYS A 299 -1.17 7.38 -31.57
C LYS A 299 -2.04 7.85 -32.74
N ASP A 300 -1.43 8.51 -33.72
CA ASP A 300 -2.15 9.07 -34.86
C ASP A 300 -2.75 7.96 -35.71
N LEU A 301 -1.93 6.94 -36.05
CA LEU A 301 -2.36 5.76 -36.79
C LEU A 301 -3.37 4.91 -36.00
N ALA A 302 -3.15 4.78 -34.69
CA ALA A 302 -4.06 4.05 -33.80
C ALA A 302 -5.45 4.73 -33.75
N LYS A 303 -5.49 6.06 -33.74
CA LYS A 303 -6.72 6.86 -33.73
C LYS A 303 -7.44 6.80 -35.09
N GLU A 304 -6.70 6.95 -36.18
CA GLU A 304 -7.25 6.87 -37.54
C GLU A 304 -7.90 5.52 -37.81
N LYS A 305 -7.21 4.43 -37.47
CA LYS A 305 -7.67 3.06 -37.71
C LYS A 305 -8.51 2.46 -36.59
N LYS A 306 -8.76 3.22 -35.51
CA LYS A 306 -9.52 2.80 -34.32
C LYS A 306 -9.04 1.45 -33.75
N LEU A 307 -7.73 1.30 -33.60
CA LEU A 307 -7.09 0.04 -33.19
C LEU A 307 -7.08 -0.18 -31.67
N GLY A 308 -7.54 0.80 -30.88
CA GLY A 308 -7.60 0.72 -29.44
C GLY A 308 -8.23 1.96 -28.81
N CYS A 309 -8.33 1.95 -27.49
CA CYS A 309 -8.82 3.07 -26.69
C CYS A 309 -7.97 3.24 -25.42
N TYR A 310 -8.07 4.39 -24.75
CA TYR A 310 -7.53 4.48 -23.40
C TYR A 310 -8.40 3.64 -22.45
N THR A 311 -7.76 2.91 -21.55
CA THR A 311 -8.47 2.20 -20.48
C THR A 311 -9.37 3.18 -19.73
N TYR A 312 -10.54 2.74 -19.31
CA TYR A 312 -11.48 3.54 -18.53
C TYR A 312 -11.70 2.89 -17.17
N LYS A 313 -11.92 3.69 -16.13
CA LYS A 313 -12.34 3.17 -14.83
C LYS A 313 -13.78 2.68 -14.94
N ASN A 314 -13.97 1.39 -15.19
CA ASN A 314 -15.28 0.78 -15.03
C ASN A 314 -15.38 0.19 -13.63
N HIS A 315 -16.15 0.83 -12.75
CA HIS A 315 -16.30 0.40 -11.35
C HIS A 315 -17.16 -0.87 -11.18
N ASN A 316 -17.78 -1.36 -12.27
CA ASN A 316 -18.80 -2.40 -12.21
C ASN A 316 -18.29 -3.81 -12.60
N LEU A 317 -17.03 -3.96 -13.01
CA LEU A 317 -16.44 -5.23 -13.42
C LEU A 317 -15.13 -5.48 -12.69
N LEU A 318 -14.83 -6.75 -12.43
CA LEU A 318 -13.51 -7.17 -11.95
C LEU A 318 -12.46 -6.70 -12.97
N PRO A 319 -11.52 -5.82 -12.57
CA PRO A 319 -10.57 -5.24 -13.51
C PRO A 319 -9.60 -6.31 -13.99
N ASN A 320 -9.32 -6.33 -15.30
CA ASN A 320 -8.21 -7.12 -15.84
C ASN A 320 -6.86 -6.56 -15.32
N TRP A 321 -5.77 -7.33 -15.43
CA TRP A 321 -4.46 -6.92 -14.90
C TRP A 321 -4.02 -5.54 -15.41
N MET A 322 -4.29 -5.23 -16.68
CA MET A 322 -3.97 -3.95 -17.28
C MET A 322 -4.84 -2.80 -16.74
N GLN A 323 -6.13 -3.03 -16.49
CA GLN A 323 -7.04 -2.08 -15.85
C GLN A 323 -6.66 -1.82 -14.39
N HIS A 324 -6.15 -2.85 -13.70
CA HIS A 324 -5.61 -2.71 -12.35
C HIS A 324 -4.37 -1.80 -12.32
N LEU A 325 -3.47 -1.94 -13.30
CA LEU A 325 -2.26 -1.11 -13.39
C LEU A 325 -2.52 0.31 -13.93
N SER A 326 -3.44 0.45 -14.86
CA SER A 326 -3.55 1.64 -15.70
C SER A 326 -4.09 2.87 -14.96
N TYR A 327 -5.03 2.66 -14.04
CA TYR A 327 -5.86 3.72 -13.45
C TYR A 327 -6.49 4.68 -14.48
N GLY A 328 -6.61 4.29 -15.75
CA GLY A 328 -7.24 5.06 -16.83
C GLY A 328 -6.29 5.72 -17.84
N GLY A 329 -4.97 5.59 -17.68
CA GLY A 329 -3.97 6.28 -18.52
C GLY A 329 -3.32 5.45 -19.63
N LEU A 330 -3.32 4.12 -19.50
CA LEU A 330 -2.75 3.22 -20.50
C LEU A 330 -3.69 3.04 -21.70
N MET A 331 -3.07 2.79 -22.85
CA MET A 331 -3.79 2.44 -24.07
C MET A 331 -4.04 0.93 -24.10
N GLU A 332 -5.27 0.53 -24.37
CA GLU A 332 -5.74 -0.84 -24.54
C GLU A 332 -6.01 -1.11 -26.02
N ALA A 333 -5.44 -2.20 -26.54
CA ALA A 333 -5.67 -2.63 -27.91
C ALA A 333 -7.07 -3.21 -28.09
N SER A 334 -7.66 -3.04 -29.28
CA SER A 334 -8.88 -3.74 -29.65
C SER A 334 -8.63 -5.25 -29.78
N GLU A 335 -9.68 -6.05 -29.60
CA GLU A 335 -9.55 -7.52 -29.70
C GLU A 335 -9.13 -7.96 -31.11
N SER A 336 -9.47 -7.21 -32.16
CA SER A 336 -9.01 -7.48 -33.51
C SER A 336 -7.51 -7.24 -33.66
N PHE A 337 -7.01 -6.11 -33.16
CA PHE A 337 -5.58 -5.79 -33.22
C PHE A 337 -4.77 -6.73 -32.31
N PHE A 338 -5.32 -7.12 -31.16
CA PHE A 338 -4.64 -8.08 -30.29
C PHE A 338 -4.47 -9.47 -30.94
N LYS A 339 -5.42 -9.91 -31.78
CA LYS A 339 -5.25 -11.12 -32.60
C LYS A 339 -4.13 -10.97 -33.61
N GLU A 340 -3.99 -9.80 -34.24
CA GLU A 340 -2.86 -9.52 -35.13
C GLU A 340 -1.53 -9.61 -34.37
N ILE A 341 -1.45 -9.03 -33.17
CA ILE A 341 -0.25 -9.12 -32.32
C ILE A 341 0.09 -10.56 -31.92
N LYS A 342 -0.92 -11.41 -31.64
CA LYS A 342 -0.69 -12.84 -31.38
C LYS A 342 -0.07 -13.54 -32.59
N GLU A 343 -0.52 -13.22 -33.79
CA GLU A 343 0.07 -13.78 -35.02
C GLU A 343 1.49 -13.24 -35.26
N MET A 344 1.73 -11.95 -35.00
CA MET A 344 3.08 -11.37 -35.04
C MET A 344 4.03 -12.07 -34.06
N GLU A 345 3.58 -12.38 -32.83
CA GLU A 345 4.39 -13.12 -31.85
C GLU A 345 4.67 -14.54 -32.35
N LYS A 346 3.69 -15.23 -32.94
CA LYS A 346 3.88 -16.56 -33.54
C LYS A 346 5.00 -16.54 -34.58
N LEU A 347 4.90 -15.62 -35.54
CA LEU A 347 5.87 -15.48 -36.62
C LEU A 347 7.25 -15.04 -36.11
N PHE A 348 7.28 -14.16 -35.11
CA PHE A 348 8.52 -13.76 -34.42
C PHE A 348 9.20 -14.96 -33.78
N LEU A 349 8.46 -15.81 -33.07
CA LEU A 349 9.01 -17.00 -32.40
C LEU A 349 9.49 -18.06 -33.40
N ILE A 350 8.75 -18.29 -34.48
CA ILE A 350 9.17 -19.19 -35.58
C ILE A 350 10.51 -18.74 -36.14
N GLN A 351 10.63 -17.44 -36.44
CA GLN A 351 11.84 -16.92 -37.06
C GLN A 351 13.01 -16.87 -36.08
N MET A 352 12.76 -16.46 -34.83
CA MET A 352 13.82 -16.36 -33.82
C MET A 352 14.34 -17.71 -33.35
N GLY A 353 13.50 -18.75 -33.28
CA GLY A 353 13.88 -20.07 -32.77
C GLY A 353 14.36 -20.08 -31.30
N PRO A 354 14.85 -21.23 -30.80
CA PRO A 354 15.45 -21.36 -29.47
C PRO A 354 16.84 -20.71 -29.40
N LEU A 355 17.58 -20.73 -30.50
CA LEU A 355 18.94 -20.21 -30.64
C LEU A 355 18.93 -18.81 -31.24
N TYR A 356 19.84 -17.94 -30.80
CA TYR A 356 19.95 -16.57 -31.31
C TYR A 356 20.23 -16.58 -32.82
N LEU A 357 19.35 -15.94 -33.60
CA LEU A 357 19.56 -15.72 -35.03
C LEU A 357 20.78 -14.81 -35.26
N LYS A 358 21.90 -15.40 -35.71
CA LYS A 358 23.08 -14.65 -36.15
C LYS A 358 22.84 -13.93 -37.49
N GLY A 359 23.57 -12.83 -37.69
CA GLY A 359 23.68 -12.10 -38.95
C GLY A 359 23.39 -10.60 -38.84
N PRO A 360 23.91 -9.75 -39.75
CA PRO A 360 23.58 -8.33 -39.78
C PRO A 360 22.08 -8.13 -40.09
N ASN A 361 21.53 -6.99 -39.66
CA ASN A 361 20.17 -6.56 -40.01
C ASN A 361 19.02 -7.48 -39.55
N ILE A 362 19.14 -8.05 -38.34
CA ILE A 362 18.11 -8.96 -37.77
C ILE A 362 16.73 -8.31 -37.75
N ASN A 363 16.64 -7.05 -37.31
CA ASN A 363 15.37 -6.31 -37.27
C ASN A 363 14.71 -6.25 -38.66
N SER A 364 15.46 -5.91 -39.70
CA SER A 364 14.95 -5.82 -41.07
C SER A 364 14.55 -7.18 -41.63
N ARG A 365 15.32 -8.23 -41.33
CA ARG A 365 15.03 -9.60 -41.79
C ARG A 365 13.74 -10.14 -41.18
N ILE A 366 13.57 -10.00 -39.86
CA ILE A 366 12.37 -10.47 -39.17
C ILE A 366 11.18 -9.60 -39.58
N SER A 367 11.34 -8.27 -39.64
CA SER A 367 10.28 -7.38 -40.09
C SER A 367 9.82 -7.74 -41.51
N GLY A 368 10.75 -8.01 -42.43
CA GLY A 368 10.43 -8.46 -43.79
C GLY A 368 9.64 -9.76 -43.80
N TYR A 369 10.11 -10.77 -43.07
CA TYR A 369 9.41 -12.06 -42.94
C TYR A 369 7.98 -11.90 -42.41
N VAL A 370 7.78 -11.10 -41.35
CA VAL A 370 6.44 -10.90 -40.77
C VAL A 370 5.55 -10.10 -41.71
N ILE A 371 6.07 -9.08 -42.39
CA ILE A 371 5.32 -8.29 -43.39
C ILE A 371 4.88 -9.18 -44.57
N GLU A 372 5.74 -10.09 -45.04
CA GLU A 372 5.41 -11.00 -46.14
C GLU A 372 4.33 -12.03 -45.77
N ASN A 373 4.31 -12.47 -44.50
CA ASN A 373 3.40 -13.51 -44.02
C ASN A 373 2.11 -12.95 -43.38
N MET A 374 2.01 -11.65 -43.13
CA MET A 374 0.81 -10.99 -42.62
C MET A 374 0.16 -10.11 -43.70
N SER A 375 -0.94 -10.60 -44.28
CA SER A 375 -1.77 -9.81 -45.18
C SER A 375 -2.72 -8.90 -44.39
N GLY A 376 -2.61 -7.58 -44.59
CA GLY A 376 -3.56 -6.59 -44.08
C GLY A 376 -3.13 -5.78 -42.85
N SER A 377 -2.09 -6.19 -42.13
CA SER A 377 -1.54 -5.40 -41.01
C SER A 377 -0.61 -4.29 -41.48
N ASP A 378 -0.55 -3.17 -40.73
CA ASP A 378 0.27 -2.02 -41.10
C ASP A 378 1.77 -2.30 -40.89
N SER A 379 2.57 -2.08 -41.93
CA SER A 379 4.02 -2.27 -41.90
C SER A 379 4.72 -1.45 -40.81
N ILE A 380 4.21 -0.27 -40.44
CA ILE A 380 4.77 0.57 -39.39
C ILE A 380 4.55 -0.09 -38.02
N LEU A 381 3.35 -0.62 -37.78
CA LEU A 381 3.02 -1.30 -36.53
C LEU A 381 3.79 -2.62 -36.38
N ILE A 382 3.96 -3.37 -37.47
CA ILE A 382 4.78 -4.58 -37.49
C ILE A 382 6.22 -4.23 -37.12
N ARG A 383 6.83 -3.23 -37.77
CA ARG A 383 8.21 -2.82 -37.45
C ARG A 383 8.35 -2.35 -36.00
N SER A 384 7.37 -1.61 -35.49
CA SER A 384 7.34 -1.16 -34.09
C SER A 384 7.28 -2.34 -33.11
N PHE A 385 6.42 -3.33 -33.39
CA PHE A 385 6.32 -4.56 -32.63
C PHE A 385 7.65 -5.32 -32.63
N ILE A 386 8.22 -5.61 -33.81
CA ILE A 386 9.45 -6.39 -33.94
C ILE A 386 10.62 -5.70 -33.25
N ARG A 387 10.79 -4.38 -33.42
CA ARG A 387 11.84 -3.61 -32.74
C ARG A 387 11.73 -3.75 -31.23
N ARG A 388 10.53 -3.58 -30.67
CA ARG A 388 10.33 -3.67 -29.21
C ARG A 388 10.47 -5.09 -28.68
N ARG A 389 9.97 -6.08 -29.42
CA ARG A 389 10.03 -7.48 -29.04
C ARG A 389 11.46 -8.02 -29.08
N LEU A 390 12.25 -7.60 -30.08
CA LEU A 390 13.68 -7.91 -30.19
C LEU A 390 14.45 -7.33 -29.00
N PHE A 391 14.21 -6.07 -28.63
CA PHE A 391 14.79 -5.46 -27.43
C PHE A 391 14.48 -6.26 -26.16
N MET A 392 13.21 -6.63 -25.95
CA MET A 392 12.80 -7.47 -24.81
C MET A 392 13.50 -8.83 -24.81
N ARG A 393 13.64 -9.47 -25.99
CA ARG A 393 14.32 -10.76 -26.13
C ARG A 393 15.81 -10.66 -25.81
N ILE A 394 16.49 -9.62 -26.27
CA ILE A 394 17.92 -9.38 -25.98
C ILE A 394 18.12 -9.20 -24.48
N LYS A 395 17.29 -8.38 -23.82
CA LYS A 395 17.33 -8.20 -22.37
C LYS A 395 17.11 -9.51 -21.62
N PHE A 396 16.13 -10.30 -22.04
CA PHE A 396 15.85 -11.60 -21.46
C PHE A 396 17.04 -12.55 -21.58
N LEU A 397 17.66 -12.65 -22.77
CA LEU A 397 18.81 -13.52 -22.99
C LEU A 397 20.03 -13.05 -22.18
N THR A 398 20.28 -11.75 -22.13
CA THR A 398 21.38 -11.15 -21.34
C THR A 398 21.22 -11.46 -19.85
N CYS A 399 20.02 -11.27 -19.31
CA CYS A 399 19.70 -11.59 -17.92
C CYS A 399 19.87 -13.09 -17.63
N LYS A 400 19.38 -13.95 -18.55
CA LYS A 400 19.51 -15.40 -18.44
C LYS A 400 20.98 -15.85 -18.47
N SER A 401 21.83 -15.22 -19.29
CA SER A 401 23.27 -15.47 -19.34
C SER A 401 23.94 -15.18 -18.00
N LYS A 402 23.72 -13.97 -17.47
CA LYS A 402 24.26 -13.55 -16.17
C LYS A 402 23.83 -14.51 -15.05
N LEU A 403 22.54 -14.88 -15.01
CA LEU A 403 22.03 -15.86 -14.04
C LEU A 403 22.68 -17.24 -14.18
N PHE A 404 23.02 -17.66 -15.40
CA PHE A 404 23.70 -18.94 -15.63
C PHE A 404 25.15 -18.90 -15.14
N GLU A 405 25.86 -17.80 -15.39
CA GLU A 405 27.22 -17.55 -14.88
C GLU A 405 27.23 -17.57 -13.34
N THR A 406 26.34 -16.81 -12.68
CA THR A 406 26.23 -16.80 -11.22
C THR A 406 25.90 -18.19 -10.66
N LYS A 407 25.01 -18.96 -11.32
CA LYS A 407 24.71 -20.34 -10.91
C LYS A 407 25.91 -21.28 -11.06
N LYS A 408 26.75 -21.06 -12.07
CA LYS A 408 27.97 -21.83 -12.29
C LYS A 408 29.01 -21.53 -11.21
N GLU A 409 29.18 -20.26 -10.85
CA GLU A 409 30.06 -19.82 -9.76
C GLU A 409 29.61 -20.37 -8.40
N LEU A 410 28.31 -20.25 -8.07
CA LEU A 410 27.76 -20.81 -6.84
C LEU A 410 27.96 -22.33 -6.75
N LYS A 411 27.81 -23.05 -7.86
CA LYS A 411 28.08 -24.50 -7.90
C LYS A 411 29.56 -24.81 -7.70
N ALA A 412 30.47 -24.00 -8.25
CA ALA A 412 31.91 -24.17 -8.07
C ALA A 412 32.30 -23.92 -6.60
N ASN A 413 31.81 -22.84 -5.99
CA ASN A 413 32.05 -22.51 -4.58
C ASN A 413 31.53 -23.61 -3.65
N LEU A 414 30.32 -24.13 -3.90
CA LEU A 414 29.74 -25.23 -3.12
C LEU A 414 30.53 -26.54 -3.25
N GLN A 415 31.20 -26.76 -4.38
CA GLN A 415 32.10 -27.91 -4.57
C GLN A 415 33.43 -27.72 -3.82
N GLU A 416 33.95 -26.50 -3.75
CA GLU A 416 35.16 -26.18 -2.97
C GLU A 416 34.91 -26.31 -1.46
N GLU A 417 33.80 -25.79 -0.94
CA GLU A 417 33.42 -25.96 0.47
C GLU A 417 33.26 -27.45 0.85
N LYS A 418 32.69 -28.26 -0.04
CA LYS A 418 32.57 -29.72 0.13
C LYS A 418 33.90 -30.46 0.09
N LYS A 419 34.92 -29.92 -0.60
CA LYS A 419 36.29 -30.45 -0.58
C LYS A 419 37.02 -30.06 0.70
N LEU A 420 36.89 -28.80 1.13
CA LEU A 420 37.52 -28.29 2.36
C LEU A 420 36.97 -28.98 3.61
N SER A 421 35.66 -29.19 3.69
CA SER A 421 35.02 -29.94 4.79
C SER A 421 35.43 -31.42 4.85
N LYS A 422 35.84 -32.02 3.72
CA LYS A 422 36.38 -33.39 3.70
C LYS A 422 37.86 -33.48 4.09
N LEU A 423 38.60 -32.37 4.05
CA LEU A 423 40.00 -32.28 4.47
C LEU A 423 40.13 -31.93 5.97
N ALA A 424 39.05 -31.49 6.61
CA ALA A 424 38.98 -31.14 8.02
C ALA A 424 38.53 -32.30 8.95
N LEU A 425 38.34 -33.50 8.38
CA LEU A 425 38.14 -34.79 9.05
C LEU A 425 39.33 -35.69 8.73
#